data_AF-A0A2K1IC82-F1
#
_entry.id   AF-A0A2K1IC82-F1
#
_cell.length_a   1.000
_cell.length_b   1.000
_cell.length_c   1.000
_cell.angle_alpha   90.00
_cell.angle_beta   90.00
_cell.angle_gamma   90.00
#
_symmetry.space_group_name_H-M   'P 1'
#
loop_
_entity.id
_entity.type
_entity.pdbx_description
1 polymer ?
#
loop_
_entity_poly.entity_id
_entity_poly.type
_entity_poly.pdbx_seq_one_letter_code
_entity_poly.pdbx_strand_id
1 'polypeptide(L)'
;MDVAAEYAEIWQFASQLEGHLTEVEDWDLGAGIYIEFLTLKSSFKDTSNVVEGLESLEERSSACGAFFERLKESQAMWKSKSSIEARAAYSKMADEISLLLLEETKAQALDVSAEMKMFDIVLDAPMPEDVRMCRLQGAVAAFAKLVSEEILV
;
A
#
# COMPACT_ATOMS: atom_id res chain seq x y z
N MET A 1 12.74 -1.05 -14.73
CA MET A 1 13.56 -0.12 -13.92
C MET A 1 13.53 -0.67 -12.51
N ASP A 2 14.67 -1.12 -12.03
CA ASP A 2 14.82 -1.88 -10.79
C ASP A 2 14.59 -0.96 -9.59
N VAL A 3 13.58 -1.24 -8.75
CA VAL A 3 13.26 -0.40 -7.56
C VAL A 3 14.43 -0.37 -6.59
N ALA A 4 15.17 -1.48 -6.55
CA ALA A 4 16.39 -1.59 -5.77
C ALA A 4 17.45 -0.58 -6.21
N ALA A 5 17.48 -0.15 -7.48
CA ALA A 5 18.46 0.83 -7.97
C ALA A 5 18.05 2.28 -7.70
N GLU A 6 16.76 2.61 -7.78
CA GLU A 6 16.25 3.98 -7.55
C GLU A 6 16.21 4.34 -6.05
N TYR A 7 15.94 3.35 -5.20
CA TYR A 7 15.86 3.51 -3.74
C TYR A 7 17.03 2.83 -3.02
N ALA A 8 18.10 2.46 -3.72
CA ALA A 8 19.25 1.73 -3.19
C ALA A 8 19.83 2.38 -1.94
N GLU A 9 20.03 3.71 -2.01
CA GLU A 9 20.64 4.48 -0.94
C GLU A 9 19.73 4.58 0.28
N ILE A 10 18.41 4.75 0.06
CA ILE A 10 17.41 4.80 1.13
C ILE A 10 17.30 3.45 1.81
N TRP A 11 17.25 2.36 1.03
CA TRP A 11 17.22 1.00 1.55
C TRP A 11 18.48 0.68 2.36
N GLN A 12 19.66 0.97 1.81
CA GLN A 12 20.93 0.75 2.50
C GLN A 12 20.99 1.51 3.83
N PHE A 13 20.54 2.76 3.84
CA PHE A 13 20.52 3.57 5.07
C PHE A 13 19.52 3.03 6.09
N ALA A 14 18.31 2.68 5.67
CA ALA A 14 17.28 2.14 6.55
C ALA A 14 17.69 0.78 7.14
N SER A 15 18.26 -0.13 6.35
CA SER A 15 18.76 -1.43 6.82
C SER A 15 19.93 -1.29 7.81
N GLN A 16 20.78 -0.27 7.67
CA GLN A 16 21.84 -0.02 8.67
C GLN A 16 21.27 0.43 10.02
N LEU A 17 20.18 1.18 10.00
CA LEU A 17 19.52 1.63 11.22
C LEU A 17 18.70 0.51 11.89
N GLU A 18 18.35 -0.56 11.17
CA GLU A 18 17.68 -1.75 11.72
C GLU A 18 18.54 -2.49 12.78
N GLY A 19 19.85 -2.26 12.83
CA GLY A 19 20.70 -2.73 13.94
C GLY A 19 20.50 -1.96 15.24
N HIS A 20 19.85 -0.79 15.18
CA HIS A 20 19.76 0.21 16.25
C HIS A 20 18.30 0.55 16.60
N LEU A 21 17.34 -0.33 16.29
CA LEU A 21 15.90 -0.10 16.46
C LEU A 21 15.52 0.44 17.84
N THR A 22 16.11 -0.12 18.89
CA THR A 22 15.81 0.24 20.28
C THR A 22 16.33 1.62 20.69
N GLU A 23 17.23 2.20 19.89
CA GLU A 23 17.84 3.51 20.12
C GLU A 23 17.10 4.62 19.34
N VAL A 24 16.28 4.26 18.37
CA VAL A 24 15.49 5.21 17.56
C VAL A 24 14.10 5.35 18.15
N GLU A 25 13.77 6.56 18.60
CA GLU A 25 12.43 6.90 19.07
C GLU A 25 11.41 6.68 17.94
N ASP A 26 10.33 5.94 18.25
CA ASP A 26 9.23 5.65 17.34
C ASP A 26 9.65 5.05 15.98
N TRP A 27 10.67 4.18 15.96
CA TRP A 27 11.17 3.52 14.76
C TRP A 27 10.06 3.03 13.81
N ASP A 28 9.10 2.28 14.35
CA ASP A 28 8.00 1.65 13.60
C ASP A 28 7.11 2.68 12.90
N LEU A 29 7.02 3.89 13.44
CA LEU A 29 6.25 5.00 12.88
C LEU A 29 7.12 6.02 12.12
N GLY A 30 8.42 5.76 11.98
CA GLY A 30 9.41 6.57 11.29
C GLY A 30 10.06 5.83 10.13
N ALA A 31 11.29 5.34 10.32
CA ALA A 31 12.05 4.65 9.26
C ALA A 31 11.47 3.28 8.89
N GLY A 32 10.80 2.60 9.83
CA GLY A 32 10.13 1.32 9.58
C GLY A 32 9.09 1.40 8.45
N ILE A 33 8.41 2.53 8.31
CA ILE A 33 7.44 2.78 7.23
C ILE A 33 8.11 2.71 5.84
N TYR A 34 9.34 3.22 5.71
CA TYR A 34 10.06 3.17 4.42
C TYR A 34 10.50 1.74 4.07
N ILE A 35 10.95 0.97 5.07
CA ILE A 35 11.32 -0.44 4.87
C ILE A 35 10.10 -1.24 4.46
N GLU A 36 8.99 -1.09 5.19
CA GLU A 36 7.74 -1.78 4.89
C GLU A 36 7.20 -1.39 3.51
N PHE A 37 7.22 -0.11 3.15
CA PHE A 37 6.83 0.37 1.82
C PHE A 37 7.64 -0.30 0.71
N LEU A 38 8.97 -0.31 0.82
CA LEU A 38 9.85 -0.89 -0.21
C LEU A 38 9.68 -2.42 -0.28
N THR A 39 9.48 -3.07 0.86
CA THR A 39 9.18 -4.50 0.95
C THR A 39 7.88 -4.83 0.23
N LEU A 40 6.78 -4.16 0.57
CA LEU A 40 5.49 -4.30 -0.11
C LEU A 40 5.60 -4.03 -1.60
N LYS A 41 6.22 -2.91 -2.00
CA LYS A 41 6.40 -2.52 -3.41
C LYS A 41 7.18 -3.56 -4.20
N SER A 42 8.20 -4.18 -3.60
CA SER A 42 8.98 -5.24 -4.24
C SER A 42 8.17 -6.53 -4.43
N SER A 43 7.30 -6.87 -3.47
CA SER A 43 6.44 -8.07 -3.54
C SER A 43 5.48 -8.08 -4.74
N PHE A 44 5.11 -6.90 -5.25
CA PHE A 44 4.27 -6.77 -6.46
C PHE A 44 5.06 -6.81 -7.77
N LYS A 45 6.38 -6.65 -7.75
CA LYS A 45 7.21 -6.58 -8.97
C LYS A 45 7.93 -7.88 -9.31
N ASP A 46 8.41 -8.61 -8.32
CA ASP A 46 9.25 -9.79 -8.53
C ASP A 46 8.62 -11.06 -7.95
N THR A 47 8.13 -11.94 -8.81
CA THR A 47 7.70 -13.31 -8.44
C THR A 47 8.88 -14.26 -8.19
N SER A 48 10.12 -13.84 -8.43
CA SER A 48 11.32 -14.67 -8.21
C SER A 48 12.00 -14.47 -6.85
N ASN A 49 11.76 -13.31 -6.21
CA ASN A 49 12.25 -12.96 -4.88
C ASN A 49 11.05 -12.64 -3.98
N VAL A 50 10.12 -13.60 -3.89
CA VAL A 50 8.93 -13.44 -3.04
C VAL A 50 9.42 -13.29 -1.60
N VAL A 51 9.11 -12.13 -1.00
CA VAL A 51 9.35 -11.89 0.42
C VAL A 51 8.51 -12.91 1.19
N GLU A 52 9.15 -13.66 2.09
CA GLU A 52 8.49 -14.70 2.89
C GLU A 52 7.24 -14.12 3.59
N GLY A 53 6.09 -14.74 3.34
CA GLY A 53 4.79 -14.27 3.87
C GLY A 53 4.01 -13.27 3.01
N LEU A 54 4.45 -12.97 1.78
CA LEU A 54 3.72 -12.14 0.80
C LEU A 54 3.52 -12.86 -0.55
N GLU A 55 3.23 -14.16 -0.49
CA GLU A 55 3.20 -15.03 -1.66
C GLU A 55 1.88 -14.94 -2.41
N SER A 56 0.78 -14.78 -1.67
CA SER A 56 -0.58 -14.70 -2.19
C SER A 56 -1.09 -13.26 -2.27
N LEU A 57 -2.13 -13.03 -3.08
CA LEU A 57 -2.84 -11.75 -3.11
C LEU A 57 -3.53 -11.44 -1.78
N GLU A 58 -4.01 -12.47 -1.07
CA GLU A 58 -4.65 -12.30 0.23
C GLU A 58 -3.66 -11.75 1.26
N GLU A 59 -2.47 -12.35 1.37
CA GLU A 59 -1.40 -11.88 2.24
C GLU A 59 -0.95 -10.45 1.87
N ARG A 60 -0.76 -10.17 0.58
CA ARG A 60 -0.39 -8.82 0.13
C ARG A 60 -1.50 -7.81 0.44
N SER A 61 -2.77 -8.16 0.25
CA SER A 61 -3.90 -7.27 0.56
C SER A 61 -4.00 -6.98 2.05
N SER A 62 -3.75 -7.99 2.90
CA SER A 62 -3.70 -7.82 4.35
C SER A 62 -2.54 -6.92 4.76
N ALA A 63 -1.36 -7.13 4.17
CA ALA A 63 -0.19 -6.28 4.41
C ALA A 63 -0.41 -4.83 3.94
N CYS A 64 -1.09 -4.61 2.81
CA CYS A 64 -1.49 -3.27 2.37
C CYS A 64 -2.37 -2.57 3.42
N GLY A 65 -3.39 -3.27 3.94
CA GLY A 65 -4.26 -2.72 4.98
C GLY A 65 -3.50 -2.36 6.25
N ALA A 66 -2.63 -3.25 6.72
CA ALA A 66 -1.78 -3.00 7.89
C ALA A 66 -0.84 -1.80 7.68
N PHE A 67 -0.23 -1.69 6.50
CA PHE A 67 0.61 -0.57 6.13
C PHE A 67 -0.17 0.75 6.11
N PHE A 68 -1.40 0.77 5.57
CA PHE A 68 -2.25 1.96 5.56
C PHE A 68 -2.65 2.40 6.97
N GLU A 69 -2.97 1.47 7.87
CA GLU A 69 -3.18 1.78 9.29
C GLU A 69 -1.95 2.41 9.92
N ARG A 70 -0.77 1.82 9.71
CA ARG A 70 0.50 2.36 10.23
C ARG A 70 0.81 3.77 9.69
N LEU A 71 0.51 4.04 8.42
CA LEU A 71 0.60 5.39 7.85
C LEU A 71 -0.36 6.36 8.56
N LYS A 72 -1.61 5.96 8.82
CA LYS A 72 -2.60 6.77 9.54
C LYS A 72 -2.15 7.05 10.99
N GLU A 73 -1.60 6.05 11.68
CA GLU A 73 -1.05 6.18 13.03
C GLU A 73 0.13 7.14 13.07
N SER A 74 1.09 7.01 12.16
CA SER A 74 2.22 7.92 12.05
C SER A 74 1.76 9.35 11.76
N GLN A 75 0.85 9.53 10.80
CA GLN A 75 0.26 10.85 10.54
C GLN A 75 -0.42 11.42 11.78
N ALA A 76 -1.15 10.62 12.55
CA ALA A 76 -1.83 11.04 13.77
C ALA A 76 -0.86 11.47 14.87
N MET A 77 0.20 10.72 15.09
CA MET A 77 1.27 11.02 16.06
C MET A 77 1.99 12.33 15.72
N TRP A 78 2.25 12.55 14.43
CA TRP A 78 3.02 13.69 13.97
C TRP A 78 2.15 14.87 13.51
N LYS A 79 0.82 14.87 13.68
CA LYS A 79 -0.14 15.86 13.11
C LYS A 79 0.33 17.33 13.08
N SER A 80 0.85 17.85 14.18
CA SER A 80 1.35 19.24 14.28
C SER A 80 2.87 19.41 14.11
N LYS A 81 3.60 18.29 14.09
CA LYS A 81 5.08 18.23 14.03
C LYS A 81 5.60 17.73 12.67
N SER A 82 4.77 17.07 11.87
CA SER A 82 5.13 16.53 10.56
C SER A 82 5.21 17.65 9.55
N SER A 83 6.30 17.68 8.78
CA SER A 83 6.42 18.59 7.66
C SER A 83 5.34 18.30 6.59
N ILE A 84 5.08 19.25 5.70
CA ILE A 84 4.15 19.05 4.58
C ILE A 84 4.67 17.93 3.68
N GLU A 85 5.98 17.85 3.50
CA GLU A 85 6.68 16.87 2.69
C GLU A 85 6.49 15.45 3.23
N ALA A 86 6.57 15.24 4.54
CA ALA A 86 6.34 13.94 5.16
C ALA A 86 4.90 13.45 4.92
N ARG A 87 3.91 14.33 5.09
CA ARG A 87 2.51 14.00 4.81
C ARG A 87 2.28 13.68 3.33
N ALA A 88 2.86 14.47 2.43
CA ALA A 88 2.80 14.23 1.00
C ALA A 88 3.46 12.90 0.61
N ALA A 89 4.60 12.56 1.22
CA ALA A 89 5.29 11.30 1.00
C ALA A 89 4.42 10.10 1.41
N TYR A 90 3.80 10.14 2.60
CA TYR A 90 2.91 9.07 3.06
C TYR A 90 1.68 8.89 2.17
N SER A 91 1.06 9.99 1.75
CA SER A 91 -0.05 9.92 0.81
C SER A 91 0.36 9.37 -0.55
N LYS A 92 1.57 9.69 -1.03
CA LYS A 92 2.14 9.11 -2.25
C LYS A 92 2.42 7.61 -2.10
N MET A 93 2.99 7.18 -0.97
CA MET A 93 3.20 5.76 -0.68
C MET A 93 1.88 5.00 -0.68
N ALA A 94 0.85 5.54 -0.02
CA ALA A 94 -0.48 4.94 0.02
C ALA A 94 -1.08 4.79 -1.40
N ASP A 95 -0.94 5.82 -2.25
CA ASP A 95 -1.44 5.77 -3.63
C ASP A 95 -0.66 4.76 -4.49
N GLU A 96 0.68 4.73 -4.39
CA GLU A 96 1.51 3.77 -5.13
C GLU A 96 1.16 2.32 -4.77
N ILE A 97 1.03 2.00 -3.48
CA ILE A 97 0.66 0.64 -3.04
C ILE A 97 -0.78 0.31 -3.45
N SER A 98 -1.70 1.27 -3.37
CA SER A 98 -3.08 1.08 -3.84
C SER A 98 -3.16 0.74 -5.33
N LEU A 99 -2.35 1.41 -6.15
CA LEU A 99 -2.27 1.13 -7.59
C LEU A 99 -1.76 -0.28 -7.86
N LEU A 100 -0.67 -0.68 -7.20
CA LEU A 100 -0.10 -2.02 -7.35
C LEU A 100 -1.09 -3.12 -6.96
N LEU A 101 -1.82 -2.92 -5.85
CA LEU A 101 -2.85 -3.87 -5.42
C LEU A 101 -3.96 -4.02 -6.46
N LEU A 102 -4.46 -2.92 -7.02
CA LEU A 102 -5.51 -2.96 -8.05
C LEU A 102 -5.01 -3.55 -9.39
N GLU A 103 -3.76 -3.30 -9.76
CA GLU A 103 -3.15 -3.91 -10.96
C GLU A 103 -3.04 -5.42 -10.81
N GLU A 104 -2.53 -5.90 -9.67
CA GLU A 104 -2.44 -7.33 -9.36
C GLU A 104 -3.82 -8.00 -9.30
N THR A 105 -4.80 -7.33 -8.68
CA THR A 105 -6.19 -7.79 -8.62
C THR A 105 -6.77 -8.03 -10.01
N LYS A 106 -6.54 -7.08 -10.94
CA LYS A 106 -6.97 -7.22 -12.34
C LYS A 106 -6.23 -8.33 -13.06
N ALA A 107 -4.93 -8.49 -12.81
CA ALA A 107 -4.12 -9.54 -13.44
C ALA A 107 -4.56 -10.96 -13.04
N GLN A 108 -5.02 -11.13 -11.79
CA GLN A 108 -5.50 -12.43 -11.29
C GLN A 108 -6.94 -12.78 -11.72
N ALA A 109 -7.63 -11.88 -12.45
CA ALA A 109 -8.99 -12.10 -12.96
C ALA A 109 -9.96 -12.65 -11.90
N LEU A 110 -9.90 -12.05 -10.70
CA LEU A 110 -10.74 -12.45 -9.57
C LEU A 110 -12.23 -12.29 -9.88
N ASP A 111 -13.07 -12.97 -9.11
CA ASP A 111 -14.49 -12.67 -9.09
C ASP A 111 -14.75 -11.25 -8.55
N VAL A 112 -15.92 -10.70 -8.89
CA VAL A 112 -16.26 -9.32 -8.58
C VAL A 112 -16.38 -9.07 -7.05
N SER A 113 -16.72 -10.10 -6.26
CA SER A 113 -16.79 -9.98 -4.80
C SER A 113 -15.41 -9.84 -4.18
N ALA A 114 -14.45 -10.63 -4.63
CA ALA A 114 -13.05 -10.52 -4.25
C ALA A 114 -12.43 -9.19 -4.70
N GLU A 115 -12.76 -8.71 -5.91
CA GLU A 115 -12.34 -7.39 -6.40
C GLU A 115 -12.87 -6.26 -5.50
N MET A 116 -14.13 -6.33 -5.04
CA MET A 116 -14.71 -5.33 -4.14
C MET A 116 -13.97 -5.24 -2.79
N LYS A 117 -13.52 -6.36 -2.22
CA LYS A 117 -12.72 -6.35 -0.99
C LYS A 117 -11.40 -5.59 -1.15
N MET A 118 -10.81 -5.63 -2.35
CA MET A 118 -9.58 -4.88 -2.64
C MET A 118 -9.87 -3.38 -2.70
N PHE A 119 -11.02 -2.99 -3.24
CA PHE A 119 -11.46 -1.60 -3.22
C PHE A 119 -11.73 -1.08 -1.81
N ASP A 120 -12.27 -1.89 -0.89
CA ASP A 120 -12.45 -1.49 0.52
C ASP A 120 -11.11 -1.11 1.17
N ILE A 121 -10.07 -1.93 0.96
CA ILE A 121 -8.72 -1.67 1.46
C ILE A 121 -8.15 -0.39 0.85
N VAL A 122 -8.29 -0.21 -0.48
CA VAL A 122 -7.78 0.97 -1.18
C VAL A 122 -8.50 2.25 -0.74
N LEU A 123 -9.82 2.21 -0.55
CA LEU A 123 -10.61 3.40 -0.19
C LEU A 123 -10.34 3.88 1.24
N ASP A 124 -9.85 2.99 2.11
CA ASP A 124 -9.43 3.32 3.48
C ASP A 124 -8.02 3.92 3.57
N ALA A 125 -7.21 3.84 2.50
CA ALA A 125 -5.85 4.34 2.51
C ALA A 125 -5.77 5.87 2.74
N PRO A 126 -4.71 6.38 3.39
CA PRO A 126 -4.54 7.81 3.71
C PRO A 126 -4.11 8.64 2.49
N MET A 127 -4.97 8.68 1.47
CA MET A 127 -4.78 9.43 0.23
C MET A 127 -5.62 10.73 0.18
N PRO A 128 -5.21 11.72 -0.64
CA PRO A 128 -5.98 12.91 -0.92
C PRO A 128 -7.37 12.59 -1.49
N GLU A 129 -8.33 13.47 -1.25
CA GLU A 129 -9.73 13.24 -1.62
C GLU A 129 -9.93 13.10 -3.14
N ASP A 130 -9.23 13.91 -3.94
CA ASP A 130 -9.26 13.83 -5.40
C ASP A 130 -8.74 12.48 -5.93
N VAL A 131 -7.69 11.94 -5.31
CA VAL A 131 -7.15 10.61 -5.63
C VAL A 131 -8.16 9.53 -5.22
N ARG A 132 -8.73 9.63 -4.02
CA ARG A 132 -9.76 8.69 -3.52
C ARG A 132 -10.98 8.65 -4.45
N MET A 133 -11.42 9.80 -4.94
CA MET A 133 -12.55 9.89 -5.88
C MET A 133 -12.26 9.16 -7.19
N CYS A 134 -11.02 9.21 -7.69
CA CYS A 134 -10.62 8.41 -8.86
C CYS A 134 -10.74 6.89 -8.58
N ARG A 135 -10.38 6.43 -7.37
CA ARG A 135 -10.50 5.01 -6.98
C ARG A 135 -11.95 4.60 -6.79
N LEU A 136 -12.78 5.47 -6.21
CA LEU A 136 -14.20 5.24 -6.02
C LEU A 136 -14.94 5.02 -7.34
N GLN A 137 -14.57 5.74 -8.40
CA GLN A 137 -15.13 5.50 -9.74
C GLN A 137 -14.87 4.06 -10.23
N GLY A 138 -13.68 3.52 -9.96
CA GLY A 138 -13.35 2.12 -10.24
C GLY A 138 -14.23 1.15 -9.46
N ALA A 139 -14.39 1.38 -8.15
CA ALA A 139 -15.25 0.57 -7.30
C ALA A 139 -16.71 0.57 -7.75
N VAL A 140 -17.24 1.74 -8.13
CA VAL A 140 -18.60 1.89 -8.67
C VAL A 140 -18.76 1.12 -9.99
N ALA A 141 -17.75 1.12 -10.86
CA ALA A 141 -17.79 0.35 -12.10
C ALA A 141 -17.82 -1.17 -11.84
N ALA A 142 -17.01 -1.66 -10.90
CA ALA A 142 -17.01 -3.06 -10.47
C ALA A 142 -18.37 -3.46 -9.86
N PHE A 143 -18.93 -2.62 -9.00
CA PHE A 143 -20.26 -2.82 -8.42
C PHE A 143 -21.37 -2.85 -9.49
N ALA A 144 -21.36 -1.92 -10.45
CA ALA A 144 -22.33 -1.89 -11.53
C ALA A 144 -22.26 -3.16 -12.41
N LYS A 145 -21.05 -3.70 -12.61
CA LYS A 145 -20.84 -4.98 -13.28
C LYS A 145 -21.45 -6.14 -12.48
N LEU A 146 -21.19 -6.23 -11.17
CA LEU A 146 -21.81 -7.24 -10.29
C LEU A 146 -23.33 -7.25 -10.43
N VAL A 147 -23.95 -6.09 -10.27
CA VAL A 147 -25.42 -5.95 -10.34
C VAL A 147 -25.95 -6.31 -11.72
N SER A 148 -25.22 -5.98 -12.79
CA SER A 148 -25.63 -6.33 -14.16
C SER A 148 -25.55 -7.83 -14.43
N GLU A 149 -24.53 -8.50 -13.89
CA GLU A 149 -24.37 -9.95 -13.98
C GLU A 149 -25.44 -10.70 -13.18
N GLU A 150 -25.83 -10.19 -12.00
CA GLU A 150 -26.90 -10.78 -11.18
C GLU A 150 -28.31 -10.56 -11.75
N ILE A 151 -28.56 -9.46 -12.48
CA ILE A 151 -29.87 -9.17 -13.10
C ILE A 151 -30.11 -10.00 -14.38
N LEU A 152 -29.05 -10.53 -14.99
CA LEU A 152 -29.11 -11.32 -16.23
C LEU A 152 -29.20 -12.85 -16.01
N VAL A 153 -29.32 -13.30 -14.75
CA VAL A 153 -29.57 -14.70 -14.34
C VAL A 153 -31.00 -14.85 -13.82
#